data_AF-A0A924KR12-F1
#
_entry.id   AF-A0A924KR12-F1
#
_cell.length_a   1.000
_cell.length_b   1.000
_cell.length_c   1.000
_cell.angle_alpha   90.00
_cell.angle_beta   90.00
_cell.angle_gamma   90.00
#
_symmetry.space_group_name_H-M   'P 1'
#
loop_
_entity.id
_entity.type
_entity.pdbx_description
1 polymer ?
#
loop_
_entity_poly.entity_id
_entity_poly.type
_entity_poly.pdbx_seq_one_letter_code
_entity_poly.pdbx_strand_id
1 'polypeptide(L)' 'MQPVVLKAFPEVASGLAMLSAVSRKSVFGARMTGSGASLFAAFEFEDDAREAFEQRSPKITGFVARGLDQHPHL' A
#
# COMPACT_ATOMS: atom_id res chain seq x y z
N MET A 1 -6.62 -14.43 4.87
CA MET A 1 -5.34 -14.31 5.60
C MET A 1 -5.11 -12.92 6.21
N GLN A 2 -5.46 -11.82 5.54
CA GLN A 2 -5.33 -10.45 6.09
C GLN A 2 -5.89 -10.26 7.52
N PRO A 3 -7.11 -10.72 7.89
CA PRO A 3 -7.64 -10.51 9.24
C PRO A 3 -6.80 -11.16 10.35
N VAL A 4 -6.13 -12.27 10.05
CA VAL A 4 -5.27 -12.99 10.99
C VAL A 4 -4.00 -12.19 11.26
N VAL A 5 -3.37 -11.67 10.20
CA VAL A 5 -2.15 -10.86 10.29
C VAL A 5 -2.43 -9.54 11.02
N LEU A 6 -3.55 -8.87 10.72
CA LEU A 6 -3.93 -7.63 11.40
C LEU A 6 -4.15 -7.81 12.90
N LYS A 7 -4.62 -8.99 13.33
CA LYS A 7 -4.81 -9.31 14.74
C LYS A 7 -3.51 -9.68 15.45
N ALA A 8 -2.59 -10.35 14.73
CA ALA A 8 -1.31 -10.79 15.28
C ALA A 8 -0.22 -9.70 15.28
N PHE A 9 -0.29 -8.75 14.33
CA PHE A 9 0.72 -7.73 14.10
C PHE A 9 0.10 -6.32 14.04
N PRO A 10 0.02 -5.61 15.17
CA PRO A 10 -0.56 -4.27 15.25
C PRO A 10 0.11 -3.24 14.33
N GLU A 11 1.39 -3.41 14.02
CA GLU A 11 2.14 -2.56 13.09
C GLU A 11 1.57 -2.63 11.68
N VAL A 12 1.16 -3.83 11.24
CA VAL A 12 0.51 -4.04 9.94
C VAL A 12 -0.86 -3.38 9.93
N ALA A 13 -1.60 -3.45 11.04
CA ALA A 13 -2.88 -2.77 11.17
C ALA A 13 -2.74 -1.24 11.15
N SER A 14 -1.73 -0.71 11.85
CA SER A 14 -1.41 0.72 11.83
C SER A 14 -1.00 1.20 10.43
N GLY A 15 -0.17 0.41 9.73
CA GLY A 15 0.22 0.68 8.36
C GLY A 15 -0.98 0.68 7.41
N LEU A 16 -1.91 -0.26 7.58
CA LEU A 16 -3.11 -0.36 6.75
C LEU A 16 -4.06 0.82 7.00
N ALA A 17 -4.24 1.22 8.25
CA ALA A 17 -5.06 2.38 8.60
C ALA A 17 -4.47 3.69 8.06
N MET A 18 -3.14 3.88 8.18
CA MET A 18 -2.44 5.02 7.61
C MET A 18 -2.60 5.07 6.09
N LEU A 19 -2.30 3.95 5.42
CA LEU A 19 -2.41 3.85 3.97
C LEU A 19 -3.85 4.11 3.51
N SER A 20 -4.84 3.59 4.23
CA SER A 20 -6.26 3.85 3.94
C SER A 20 -6.63 5.33 4.05
N ALA A 21 -6.04 6.06 5.02
CA ALA A 21 -6.31 7.48 5.22
C ALA A 21 -5.75 8.36 4.08
N VAL A 22 -4.58 8.01 3.55
CA VAL A 22 -3.92 8.75 2.45
C VAL A 22 -4.32 8.27 1.06
N SER A 23 -4.95 7.10 0.95
CA SER A 23 -5.31 6.46 -0.33
C SER A 23 -6.77 6.75 -0.76
N ARG A 24 -7.26 7.98 -0.55
CA ARG A 24 -8.64 8.35 -0.93
C ARG A 24 -8.90 8.24 -2.44
N LYS A 25 -7.87 8.47 -3.25
CA LYS A 25 -7.89 8.37 -4.71
C LYS A 25 -7.50 6.98 -5.22
N SER A 26 -7.38 5.98 -4.33
CA SER A 26 -7.02 4.62 -4.72
C SER A 26 -8.21 3.89 -5.37
N VAL A 27 -7.91 3.14 -6.43
CA VAL A 27 -8.87 2.35 -7.21
C VAL A 27 -9.47 1.20 -6.39
N PHE A 28 -8.67 0.57 -5.52
CA PHE A 28 -9.08 -0.62 -4.75
C PHE A 28 -8.92 -0.47 -3.23
N GLY A 29 -8.61 0.74 -2.76
CA GLY A 29 -8.24 1.01 -1.38
C GLY A 29 -6.89 0.42 -0.99
N ALA A 30 -6.55 0.48 0.29
CA ALA A 30 -5.36 -0.12 0.85
C ALA A 30 -5.58 -1.62 1.11
N ARG A 31 -4.64 -2.48 0.71
CA ARG A 31 -4.72 -3.93 0.85
C ARG A 31 -3.37 -4.53 1.21
N MET A 32 -3.39 -5.70 1.83
CA MET A 32 -2.18 -6.51 2.05
C MET A 32 -1.92 -7.42 0.86
N THR A 33 -0.65 -7.62 0.50
CA THR A 33 -0.24 -8.56 -0.54
C THR A 33 0.44 -9.80 0.04
N GLY A 34 0.25 -10.96 -0.61
CA GLY A 34 0.79 -12.25 -0.18
C GLY A 34 0.35 -12.65 1.24
N SER A 35 1.30 -13.15 2.03
CA SER A 35 1.13 -13.46 3.45
C SER A 35 1.36 -12.26 4.38
N GLY A 36 1.57 -11.06 3.83
CA GLY A 36 2.07 -9.89 4.58
C GLY A 36 3.58 -9.94 4.79
N ALA A 37 4.21 -8.88 5.31
CA ALA A 37 3.61 -7.67 5.91
C ALA A 37 3.36 -6.50 4.92
N SER A 38 3.72 -6.67 3.64
CA SER A 38 3.63 -5.58 2.66
C SER A 38 2.18 -5.16 2.38
N LEU A 39 1.98 -3.84 2.34
CA LEU A 39 0.71 -3.19 2.06
C LEU A 39 0.84 -2.39 0.76
N PHE A 40 -0.23 -2.30 -0.01
CA PHE A 40 -0.26 -1.55 -1.26
C PHE A 40 -1.60 -0.84 -1.47
N ALA A 41 -1.55 0.24 -2.23
CA ALA A 41 -2.71 0.96 -2.75
C ALA A 41 -2.44 1.23 -4.23
N ALA A 42 -3.46 1.03 -5.07
CA ALA A 42 -3.35 1.23 -6.51
C ALA A 42 -3.97 2.57 -6.88
N PHE A 43 -3.24 3.40 -7.61
CA PHE A 43 -3.70 4.70 -8.09
C PHE A 43 -3.73 4.69 -9.61
N GLU A 44 -4.65 5.46 -10.19
CA GLU A 44 -4.74 5.62 -11.63
C GLU A 44 -3.61 6.52 -12.16
N PHE A 45 -3.23 7.55 -11.39
CA PHE A 45 -2.19 8.51 -11.76
C PHE A 45 -0.98 8.43 -10.83
N GLU A 46 0.23 8.58 -11.39
CA GLU A 46 1.49 8.57 -10.62
C GLU A 46 1.55 9.72 -9.61
N ASP A 47 1.06 10.89 -9.97
CA ASP A 47 1.07 12.07 -9.10
C ASP A 47 0.24 11.83 -7.83
N ASP A 48 -0.92 11.18 -7.94
CA ASP A 48 -1.74 10.81 -6.79
C ASP A 48 -1.04 9.79 -5.87
N ALA A 49 -0.33 8.83 -6.47
CA ALA A 49 0.46 7.85 -5.73
C ALA A 49 1.62 8.51 -4.97
N ARG A 50 2.31 9.46 -5.61
CA ARG A 50 3.39 10.23 -5.00
C ARG A 50 2.88 11.16 -3.90
N GLU A 51 1.78 11.85 -4.13
CA GLU A 51 1.12 12.71 -3.13
C GLU A 51 0.78 11.90 -1.88
N ALA A 52 0.17 10.72 -2.05
CA ALA A 52 -0.14 9.82 -0.94
C ALA A 52 1.13 9.29 -0.24
N PHE A 53 2.20 9.03 -0.99
CA PHE A 53 3.46 8.55 -0.47
C PHE A 53 4.20 9.62 0.35
N GLU A 54 4.13 10.89 -0.02
CA GLU A 54 4.71 12.00 0.76
C GLU A 54 3.94 12.25 2.07
N GLN A 55 2.64 11.99 2.09
CA GLN A 55 1.81 12.08 3.31
C GLN A 55 2.00 10.91 4.29
N ARG A 56 2.85 9.93 3.96
CA ARG A 56 3.03 8.74 4.79
C ARG A 56 3.69 9.08 6.13
N SER A 57 3.39 8.27 7.14
CA SER A 57 4.12 8.30 8.40
C SER A 57 5.61 7.96 8.17
N PRO A 58 6.57 8.67 8.81
CA PRO A 58 8.00 8.35 8.72
C PRO A 58 8.36 6.94 9.19
N LYS A 59 7.49 6.31 9.99
CA LYS A 59 7.63 4.93 10.45
C LYS A 59 7.38 3.88 9.36
N ILE A 60 6.93 4.32 8.18
CA ILE A 60 6.53 3.44 7.08
C ILE A 60 7.51 3.63 5.92
N THR A 61 8.22 2.56 5.62
CA THR A 61 9.09 2.44 4.45
C THR A 61 8.30 1.90 3.26
N GLY A 62 8.59 2.38 2.06
CA GLY A 62 7.95 1.90 0.85
C GLY A 62 8.52 2.57 -0.39
N PHE A 63 7.86 2.35 -1.52
CA PHE A 63 8.19 2.95 -2.80
C PHE A 63 6.92 3.08 -3.65
N VAL A 64 6.98 3.95 -4.66
CA VAL A 64 5.97 4.04 -5.72
C VAL A 64 6.53 3.31 -6.95
N ALA A 65 5.75 2.41 -7.53
CA ALA A 65 6.12 1.71 -8.75
C ALA A 65 4.91 1.56 -9.68
N ARG A 66 5.17 1.56 -10.99
CA ARG A 66 4.17 1.28 -12.01
C ARG A 66 4.00 -0.24 -12.17
N GLY A 67 2.76 -0.71 -12.10
CA GLY A 67 2.43 -2.08 -12.48
C GLY A 67 2.66 -2.32 -13.97
N LEU A 68 3.27 -3.44 -14.32
CA LEU A 68 3.48 -3.88 -15.70
C LEU A 68 2.72 -5.19 -15.91
N ASP A 69 1.94 -5.28 -16.98
CA ASP A 69 1.24 -6.51 -17.36
C ASP A 69 2.21 -7.58 -17.87
N GLN A 70 3.37 -7.15 -18.36
CA GLN A 70 4.44 -8.01 -18.84
C GLN A 70 5.66 -7.90 -17.95
N HIS A 71 6.36 -9.02 -17.78
CA HIS A 71 7.60 -9.03 -17.02
C HIS A 71 8.64 -8.16 -17.72
N PRO A 72 9.38 -7.28 -17.02
CA PRO A 72 10.33 -6.34 -17.64
C PRO A 72 11.55 -6.99 -18.32
N HIS A 73 11.65 -8.32 -18.27
CA HIS A 73 12.72 -9.12 -18.87
C HIS A 73 12.21 -10.16 -19.88
N LEU A 74 10.96 -10.03 -20.34
CA LEU A 74 10.39 -10.82 -21.44
C LEU A 74 10.44 -10.03 -22.75
#